data_AF-S1NV92-F1
#
_entry.id   AF-S1NV92-F1
#
_cell.length_a   1.000
_cell.length_b   1.000
_cell.length_c   1.000
_cell.angle_alpha   90.00
_cell.angle_beta   90.00
_cell.angle_gamma   90.00
#
_symmetry.space_group_name_H-M   'P 1'
#
loop_
_entity.id
_entity.type
_entity.pdbx_description
1 polymer ?
#
loop_
_entity_poly.entity_id
_entity_poly.type
_entity_poly.pdbx_seq_one_letter_code
_entity_poly.pdbx_strand_id
1 'polypeptide(L)'
;MNNILGSSINMPCTLFETITLFDDFSADDMQYGDMEEQDFLSLGLSDISAKVDPYRLIKYHFPGPNSTYGAFSVPTSGTKISQSECIDILFAEMKDLAKMFSFFGQYKTLIQDLIDHFRYGNGNSFHSQELNLSFHERINKYDYNSPIRVIKECIENDISSTPTIGYRPLLLQKIKTELLSSRLNKFNDFKDNFNGLGISIHDISAQKISLLNFQKYPMGWSATIHFIAQDHFD
;
A
#
# COMPACT_ATOMS: atom_id res chain seq x y z
N MET A 1 -2.54 -53.17 5.96
CA MET A 1 -2.27 -51.72 5.84
C MET A 1 -3.48 -51.11 5.15
N ASN A 2 -4.43 -50.58 5.92
CA ASN A 2 -5.66 -49.98 5.37
C ASN A 2 -5.87 -48.60 5.98
N ASN A 3 -5.74 -47.60 5.11
CA ASN A 3 -6.48 -46.33 5.03
C ASN A 3 -7.22 -45.86 6.30
N ILE A 4 -6.58 -44.97 7.05
CA ILE A 4 -7.29 -43.97 7.84
C ILE A 4 -7.37 -42.73 6.96
N LEU A 5 -8.49 -42.57 6.24
CA LEU A 5 -8.91 -41.29 5.69
C LEU A 5 -9.23 -40.36 6.87
N GLY A 6 -8.19 -39.79 7.48
CA GLY A 6 -8.35 -38.55 8.21
C GLY A 6 -8.68 -37.49 7.17
N SER A 7 -9.92 -37.03 7.14
CA SER A 7 -10.34 -35.92 6.27
C SER A 7 -9.43 -34.72 6.53
N SER A 8 -8.48 -34.52 5.62
CA SER A 8 -7.54 -33.41 5.62
C SER A 8 -8.31 -32.10 5.49
N ILE A 9 -7.78 -31.02 6.07
CA ILE A 9 -8.22 -29.69 5.63
C ILE A 9 -8.03 -29.64 4.11
N ASN A 10 -9.07 -29.25 3.37
CA ASN A 10 -8.92 -28.99 1.94
C ASN A 10 -8.04 -27.75 1.80
N MET A 11 -6.82 -27.96 1.31
CA MET A 11 -5.84 -26.92 1.05
C MET A 11 -5.68 -26.71 -0.46
N PRO A 12 -5.42 -25.47 -0.93
CA PRO A 12 -5.36 -24.24 -0.13
C PRO A 12 -6.75 -23.79 0.36
N CYS A 13 -6.82 -23.05 1.47
CA CYS A 13 -8.05 -22.43 1.93
C CYS A 13 -7.88 -20.96 2.31
N THR A 14 -8.90 -20.15 2.06
CA THR A 14 -8.91 -18.73 2.45
C THR A 14 -9.30 -18.60 3.92
N LEU A 15 -8.43 -17.95 4.69
CA LEU A 15 -8.63 -17.64 6.11
C LEU A 15 -9.24 -16.26 6.33
N PHE A 16 -8.93 -15.30 5.47
CA PHE A 16 -9.45 -13.95 5.53
C PHE A 16 -9.41 -13.33 4.14
N GLU A 17 -10.42 -12.54 3.81
CA GLU A 17 -10.48 -11.76 2.59
C GLU A 17 -11.33 -10.51 2.88
N THR A 18 -10.85 -9.35 2.45
CA THR A 18 -11.61 -8.10 2.52
C THR A 18 -12.85 -8.17 1.62
N ILE A 19 -13.83 -7.31 1.91
CA ILE A 19 -15.02 -7.16 1.05
C ILE A 19 -14.65 -6.38 -0.23
N THR A 20 -13.77 -5.39 -0.08
CA THR A 20 -13.12 -4.69 -1.19
C THR A 20 -12.37 -5.67 -2.06
N LEU A 21 -12.60 -5.57 -3.36
CA LEU A 21 -12.07 -6.48 -4.36
C LEU A 21 -10.66 -6.05 -4.78
N PHE A 22 -9.84 -7.03 -5.12
CA PHE A 22 -8.59 -6.77 -5.83
C PHE A 22 -8.88 -6.28 -7.25
N ASP A 23 -8.00 -5.42 -7.77
CA ASP A 23 -8.09 -4.86 -9.12
C ASP A 23 -9.45 -4.19 -9.42
N ASP A 24 -10.07 -3.58 -8.40
CA ASP A 24 -11.36 -2.88 -8.54
C ASP A 24 -11.17 -1.46 -9.06
N PHE A 25 -11.06 -1.33 -10.38
CA PHE A 25 -11.03 -0.02 -11.05
C PHE A 25 -12.37 0.74 -10.95
N SER A 26 -13.41 0.15 -10.35
CA SER A 26 -14.69 0.80 -10.11
C SER A 26 -14.83 1.41 -8.71
N ALA A 27 -13.81 1.27 -7.85
CA ALA A 27 -13.78 1.94 -6.55
C ALA A 27 -13.84 3.47 -6.71
N ASP A 28 -14.51 4.16 -5.78
CA ASP A 28 -14.77 5.61 -5.87
C ASP A 28 -13.47 6.43 -6.03
N ASP A 29 -12.40 6.02 -5.36
CA ASP A 29 -11.07 6.62 -5.41
C ASP A 29 -10.26 6.25 -6.67
N MET A 30 -10.66 5.20 -7.40
CA MET A 30 -10.11 4.82 -8.70
C MET A 30 -10.90 5.41 -9.89
N GLN A 31 -12.08 6.00 -9.62
CA GLN A 31 -13.01 6.56 -10.62
C GLN A 31 -12.87 8.07 -10.84
N TYR A 32 -11.72 8.67 -10.56
CA TYR A 32 -11.53 10.09 -10.82
C TYR A 32 -11.51 10.38 -12.33
N GLY A 33 -12.38 11.29 -12.75
CA GLY A 33 -12.27 11.97 -14.04
C GLY A 33 -11.30 13.14 -13.92
N ASP A 34 -10.65 13.50 -15.03
CA ASP A 34 -9.86 14.73 -15.10
C ASP A 34 -10.75 15.92 -14.70
N MET A 35 -10.42 16.58 -13.59
CA MET A 35 -11.04 17.84 -13.21
C MET A 35 -10.71 18.91 -14.25
N GLU A 36 -11.65 19.80 -14.56
CA GLU A 36 -11.36 20.93 -15.44
C GLU A 36 -10.63 22.04 -14.67
N GLU A 37 -9.95 22.94 -15.37
CA GLU A 37 -9.25 24.09 -14.78
C GLU A 37 -10.13 24.88 -13.79
N GLN A 38 -11.40 25.06 -14.13
CA GLN A 38 -12.35 25.80 -13.30
C GLN A 38 -12.62 25.12 -11.96
N ASP A 39 -12.57 23.78 -11.91
CA ASP A 39 -12.74 23.00 -10.69
C ASP A 39 -11.54 23.23 -9.77
N PHE A 40 -10.31 23.12 -10.28
CA PHE A 40 -9.10 23.39 -9.51
C PHE A 40 -9.09 24.83 -8.95
N LEU A 41 -9.46 25.81 -9.77
CA LEU A 41 -9.55 27.20 -9.32
C LEU A 41 -10.63 27.40 -8.25
N SER A 42 -11.77 26.70 -8.36
CA SER A 42 -12.84 26.76 -7.35
C SER A 42 -12.41 26.15 -6.00
N LEU A 43 -11.51 25.17 -6.03
CA LEU A 43 -10.87 24.59 -4.84
C LEU A 43 -9.76 25.48 -4.27
N GLY A 44 -9.46 26.62 -4.90
CA GLY A 44 -8.40 27.53 -4.48
C GLY A 44 -7.00 27.07 -4.86
N LEU A 45 -6.87 26.08 -5.76
CA LEU A 45 -5.59 25.53 -6.22
C LEU A 45 -4.98 26.43 -7.32
N SER A 46 -4.72 27.69 -6.99
CA SER A 46 -4.13 28.66 -7.92
C SER A 46 -2.61 28.63 -7.98
N ASP A 47 -1.96 28.02 -6.98
CA ASP A 47 -0.49 27.92 -6.86
C ASP A 47 -0.08 26.45 -6.79
N ILE A 48 0.15 25.86 -7.97
CA ILE A 48 0.41 24.41 -8.12
C ILE A 48 1.90 24.08 -8.05
N SER A 49 2.76 25.00 -8.49
CA SER A 49 4.18 24.73 -8.72
C SER A 49 5.02 25.98 -8.50
N ALA A 50 6.17 25.81 -7.84
CA ALA A 50 7.15 26.88 -7.68
C ALA A 50 7.95 27.17 -8.96
N LYS A 51 7.79 26.33 -10.00
CA LYS A 51 8.57 26.36 -11.25
C LYS A 51 7.75 26.76 -12.47
N VAL A 52 6.46 26.42 -12.52
CA VAL A 52 5.56 26.68 -13.68
C VAL A 52 4.16 27.11 -13.26
N ASP A 53 3.51 27.89 -14.11
CA ASP A 53 2.07 28.12 -14.12
C ASP A 53 1.41 27.14 -15.12
N PRO A 54 0.70 26.10 -14.67
CA PRO A 54 0.09 25.11 -15.56
C PRO A 54 -1.10 25.66 -16.34
N TYR A 55 -1.85 26.63 -15.78
CA TYR A 55 -3.01 27.23 -16.44
C TYR A 55 -2.59 28.09 -17.64
N ARG A 56 -1.45 28.78 -17.52
CA ARG A 56 -0.95 29.69 -18.56
C ARG A 56 0.15 29.08 -19.43
N LEU A 57 0.64 27.88 -19.07
CA LEU A 57 1.80 27.22 -19.67
C LEU A 57 3.03 28.15 -19.70
N ILE A 58 3.37 28.70 -18.53
CA ILE A 58 4.51 29.60 -18.36
C ILE A 58 5.51 28.97 -17.38
N LYS A 59 6.78 28.95 -17.76
CA LYS A 59 7.89 28.63 -16.86
C LYS A 59 8.47 29.91 -16.27
N TYR A 60 8.57 29.98 -14.96
CA TYR A 60 9.10 31.16 -14.27
C TYR A 60 10.62 31.28 -14.52
N HIS A 61 11.11 32.51 -14.73
CA HIS A 61 12.55 32.76 -14.94
C HIS A 61 13.40 32.62 -13.68
N PHE A 62 12.79 32.80 -12.51
CA PHE A 62 13.37 32.52 -11.21
C PHE A 62 12.44 31.54 -10.48
N PRO A 63 12.93 30.43 -9.91
CA PRO A 63 12.17 29.75 -8.87
C PRO A 63 12.00 30.78 -7.75
N GLY A 64 10.75 31.03 -7.33
CA GLY A 64 10.48 32.07 -6.34
C GLY A 64 11.36 31.88 -5.10
N PRO A 65 12.07 32.91 -4.62
CA PRO A 65 12.68 32.85 -3.30
C PRO A 65 11.54 32.78 -2.29
N ASN A 66 11.78 32.23 -1.10
CA ASN A 66 10.88 32.32 0.04
C ASN A 66 10.38 33.77 0.31
N SER A 67 9.35 34.25 -0.36
CA SER A 67 8.73 35.54 -0.08
C SER A 67 7.32 35.32 0.44
N THR A 68 7.28 35.09 1.75
CA THR A 68 6.33 35.71 2.68
C THR A 68 4.84 35.52 2.41
N TYR A 69 4.19 34.84 3.35
CA TYR A 69 2.90 35.25 3.93
C TYR A 69 2.32 36.55 3.34
N GLY A 70 1.19 36.41 2.65
CA GLY A 70 0.31 37.54 2.32
C GLY A 70 0.34 37.95 0.87
N ALA A 71 -0.86 37.93 0.28
CA ALA A 71 -1.38 38.87 -0.70
C ALA A 71 -0.34 39.70 -1.46
N PHE A 72 -0.17 39.44 -2.76
CA PHE A 72 0.02 40.41 -3.86
C PHE A 72 0.70 39.70 -5.04
N SER A 73 -0.12 39.13 -5.92
CA SER A 73 0.26 38.53 -7.19
C SER A 73 0.77 39.59 -8.16
N VAL A 74 2.09 39.71 -8.25
CA VAL A 74 2.73 40.30 -9.45
C VAL A 74 2.82 39.18 -10.49
N PRO A 75 2.38 39.37 -11.75
CA PRO A 75 2.50 38.33 -12.76
C PRO A 75 3.99 38.04 -12.96
N THR A 76 4.45 36.87 -12.51
CA THR A 76 5.83 36.46 -12.66
C THR A 76 6.11 36.38 -14.17
N SER A 77 7.03 37.22 -14.65
CA SER A 77 7.54 37.11 -16.02
C SER A 77 8.09 35.70 -16.22
N GLY A 78 7.79 35.10 -17.37
CA GLY A 78 8.23 33.75 -17.68
C GLY A 78 8.20 33.45 -19.16
N THR A 79 8.75 32.29 -19.52
CA THR A 79 8.78 31.81 -20.89
C THR A 79 7.58 30.92 -21.15
N LYS A 80 6.88 31.13 -22.27
CA LYS A 80 5.82 30.22 -22.70
C LYS A 80 6.43 28.87 -23.07
N ILE A 81 5.87 27.79 -22.55
CA ILE A 81 6.33 26.42 -22.76
C ILE A 81 5.24 25.55 -23.40
N SER A 82 5.62 24.36 -23.86
CA SER A 82 4.65 23.37 -24.32
C SER A 82 3.96 22.68 -23.14
N GLN A 83 2.79 22.07 -23.39
CA GLN A 83 2.10 21.25 -22.39
C GLN A 83 2.96 20.08 -21.91
N SER A 84 3.67 19.39 -22.83
CA SER A 84 4.58 18.29 -22.47
C SER A 84 5.68 18.77 -21.54
N GLU A 85 6.31 19.91 -21.84
CA GLU A 85 7.36 20.48 -20.99
C GLU A 85 6.81 20.89 -19.62
N CYS A 86 5.58 21.39 -19.56
CA CYS A 86 4.93 21.71 -18.28
C CYS A 86 4.73 20.45 -17.43
N ILE A 87 4.18 19.39 -18.02
CA ILE A 87 4.01 18.08 -17.37
C ILE A 87 5.36 17.53 -16.89
N ASP A 88 6.41 17.63 -17.72
CA ASP A 88 7.77 17.23 -17.34
C ASP A 88 8.25 17.93 -16.06
N ILE A 89 8.03 19.25 -15.99
CA ILE A 89 8.46 20.04 -14.84
C ILE A 89 7.64 19.71 -13.59
N LEU A 90 6.32 19.56 -13.71
CA LEU A 90 5.44 19.22 -12.59
C LEU A 90 5.82 17.88 -11.97
N PHE A 91 5.99 16.84 -12.79
CA PHE A 91 6.39 15.52 -12.28
C PHE A 91 7.81 15.52 -11.72
N ALA A 92 8.75 16.24 -12.33
CA ALA A 92 10.08 16.39 -11.77
C ALA A 92 10.06 17.09 -10.40
N GLU A 93 9.25 18.12 -10.24
CA GLU A 93 9.04 18.81 -8.97
C GLU A 93 8.37 17.92 -7.92
N MET A 94 7.33 17.17 -8.28
CA MET A 94 6.69 16.19 -7.39
C MET A 94 7.72 15.17 -6.86
N LYS A 95 8.57 14.61 -7.73
CA LYS A 95 9.65 13.71 -7.32
C LYS A 95 10.67 14.38 -6.40
N ASP A 96 11.04 15.62 -6.68
CA ASP A 96 11.99 16.38 -5.86
C ASP A 96 11.42 16.66 -4.46
N LEU A 97 10.14 17.04 -4.38
CA LEU A 97 9.45 17.30 -3.11
C LEU A 97 9.27 16.01 -2.30
N ALA A 98 8.94 14.89 -2.95
CA ALA A 98 8.79 13.58 -2.31
C ALA A 98 10.08 13.12 -1.59
N LYS A 99 11.27 13.51 -2.09
CA LYS A 99 12.55 13.18 -1.44
C LYS A 99 12.64 13.73 -0.02
N MET A 100 11.93 14.81 0.32
CA MET A 100 11.91 15.36 1.69
C MET A 100 11.30 14.40 2.72
N PHE A 101 10.52 13.42 2.26
CA PHE A 101 9.85 12.39 3.08
C PHE A 101 10.41 10.99 2.82
N SER A 102 11.41 10.89 1.93
CA SER A 102 11.93 9.62 1.41
C SER A 102 13.44 9.71 1.19
N PHE A 103 14.19 10.06 2.24
CA PHE A 103 15.63 10.33 2.16
C PHE A 103 16.51 9.28 2.86
N PHE A 104 15.93 8.34 3.59
CA PHE A 104 16.69 7.39 4.41
C PHE A 104 16.17 5.95 4.30
N GLY A 105 17.03 4.96 4.50
CA GLY A 105 16.63 3.55 4.50
C GLY A 105 16.48 2.91 3.11
N GLN A 106 16.11 1.63 3.11
CA GLN A 106 16.11 0.79 1.91
C GLN A 106 14.98 1.08 0.91
N TYR A 107 13.89 1.72 1.38
CA TYR A 107 12.70 1.98 0.58
C TYR A 107 12.63 3.40 0.01
N LYS A 108 13.69 4.20 0.19
CA LYS A 108 13.72 5.63 -0.12
C LYS A 108 13.48 5.97 -1.60
N THR A 109 13.65 5.01 -2.51
CA THR A 109 13.41 5.22 -3.94
C THR A 109 11.99 4.85 -4.36
N LEU A 110 11.26 4.09 -3.54
CA LEU A 110 9.97 3.52 -3.90
C LEU A 110 8.97 4.59 -4.36
N ILE A 111 8.88 5.71 -3.65
CA ILE A 111 7.98 6.80 -4.05
C ILE A 111 8.34 7.40 -5.41
N GLN A 112 9.64 7.45 -5.74
CA GLN A 112 10.07 7.97 -7.04
C GLN A 112 9.68 7.01 -8.16
N ASP A 113 9.77 5.71 -7.91
CA ASP A 113 9.35 4.66 -8.83
C ASP A 113 7.83 4.66 -9.01
N LEU A 114 7.07 4.89 -7.92
CA LEU A 114 5.62 5.07 -7.96
C LEU A 114 5.22 6.31 -8.76
N ILE A 115 5.89 7.45 -8.57
CA ILE A 115 5.60 8.67 -9.35
C ILE A 115 5.92 8.47 -10.83
N ASP A 116 7.01 7.78 -11.17
CA ASP A 116 7.32 7.44 -12.56
C ASP A 116 6.26 6.52 -13.17
N HIS A 117 5.79 5.54 -12.40
CA HIS A 117 4.71 4.66 -12.82
C HIS A 117 3.37 5.38 -12.92
N PHE A 118 3.06 6.31 -12.02
CA PHE A 118 1.87 7.15 -12.12
C PHE A 118 1.89 7.97 -13.41
N ARG A 119 3.06 8.47 -13.79
CA ARG A 119 3.25 9.23 -15.03
C ARG A 119 3.14 8.39 -16.30
N TYR A 120 3.79 7.23 -16.33
CA TYR A 120 4.04 6.47 -17.58
C TYR A 120 3.33 5.11 -17.63
N GLY A 121 2.73 4.68 -16.53
CA GLY A 121 2.12 3.37 -16.37
C GLY A 121 0.78 3.22 -17.05
N ASN A 122 0.15 4.32 -17.52
CA ASN A 122 -1.12 4.32 -18.25
C ASN A 122 -2.23 3.50 -17.55
N GLY A 123 -2.36 3.66 -16.23
CA GLY A 123 -3.38 2.97 -15.42
C GLY A 123 -3.11 1.49 -15.12
N ASN A 124 -1.97 0.93 -15.55
CA ASN A 124 -1.60 -0.44 -15.17
C ASN A 124 -1.23 -0.53 -13.69
N SER A 125 -1.33 -1.73 -13.10
CA SER A 125 -0.91 -1.99 -11.72
C SER A 125 0.61 -1.83 -11.55
N PHE A 126 1.02 -1.28 -10.40
CA PHE A 126 2.43 -1.18 -10.02
C PHE A 126 2.84 -2.36 -9.13
N HIS A 127 4.01 -2.95 -9.39
CA HIS A 127 4.59 -3.98 -8.55
C HIS A 127 6.09 -3.73 -8.38
N SER A 128 6.58 -3.90 -7.15
CA SER A 128 8.01 -3.85 -6.86
C SER A 128 8.42 -4.89 -5.81
N GLN A 129 9.69 -5.29 -5.86
CA GLN A 129 10.24 -6.21 -4.86
C GLN A 129 10.33 -5.51 -3.49
N GLU A 130 10.62 -4.22 -3.49
CA GLU A 130 10.68 -3.34 -2.33
C GLU A 130 9.34 -3.29 -1.59
N LEU A 131 8.22 -3.17 -2.31
CA LEU A 131 6.88 -3.24 -1.73
C LEU A 131 6.65 -4.60 -1.06
N ASN A 132 6.93 -5.69 -1.76
CA ASN A 132 6.78 -7.05 -1.24
C ASN A 132 7.64 -7.28 0.01
N LEU A 133 8.88 -6.80 0.01
CA LEU A 133 9.78 -6.88 1.17
C LEU A 133 9.25 -6.05 2.34
N SER A 134 8.81 -4.81 2.10
CA SER A 134 8.26 -3.94 3.15
C SER A 134 7.00 -4.53 3.78
N PHE A 135 6.15 -5.15 2.98
CA PHE A 135 4.96 -5.85 3.44
C PHE A 135 5.31 -7.11 4.21
N HIS A 136 6.29 -7.88 3.76
CA HIS A 136 6.81 -9.04 4.47
C HIS A 136 7.38 -8.66 5.85
N GLU A 137 8.17 -7.59 5.93
CA GLU A 137 8.67 -7.05 7.21
C GLU A 137 7.52 -6.60 8.11
N ARG A 138 6.48 -5.98 7.54
CA ARG A 138 5.31 -5.50 8.28
C ARG A 138 4.48 -6.64 8.87
N ILE A 139 4.28 -7.72 8.11
CA ILE A 139 3.60 -8.95 8.57
C ILE A 139 4.36 -9.61 9.72
N ASN A 140 5.69 -9.66 9.62
CA ASN A 140 6.54 -10.31 10.63
C ASN A 140 6.86 -9.43 11.84
N LYS A 141 6.50 -8.14 11.81
CA LYS A 141 6.64 -7.25 12.96
C LYS A 141 5.77 -7.79 14.11
N TYR A 142 6.40 -8.03 15.25
CA TYR A 142 5.71 -8.55 16.43
C TYR A 142 4.70 -7.52 16.95
N ASP A 143 3.43 -7.87 16.89
CA ASP A 143 2.33 -7.13 17.50
C ASP A 143 1.31 -8.14 18.06
N TYR A 144 0.67 -7.78 19.17
CA TYR A 144 -0.24 -8.67 19.90
C TYR A 144 -1.45 -9.09 19.06
N ASN A 145 -1.88 -8.23 18.13
CA ASN A 145 -3.04 -8.50 17.28
C ASN A 145 -2.65 -8.78 15.82
N SER A 146 -1.38 -9.11 15.53
CA SER A 146 -0.95 -9.37 14.16
C SER A 146 -1.57 -10.68 13.64
N PRO A 147 -2.00 -10.74 12.35
CA PRO A 147 -2.61 -11.94 11.79
C PRO A 147 -1.74 -13.19 11.91
N ILE A 148 -0.42 -13.06 11.71
CA ILE A 148 0.50 -14.20 11.78
C ILE A 148 0.55 -14.81 13.19
N ARG A 149 0.49 -13.94 14.22
CA ARG A 149 0.46 -14.35 15.61
C ARG A 149 -0.87 -15.05 15.94
N VAL A 150 -1.99 -14.43 15.57
CA VAL A 150 -3.33 -15.00 15.79
C VAL A 150 -3.44 -16.40 15.19
N ILE A 151 -2.98 -16.57 13.94
CA ILE A 151 -2.99 -17.89 13.28
C ILE A 151 -2.11 -18.89 14.05
N LYS A 152 -0.89 -18.48 14.42
CA LYS A 152 0.05 -19.33 15.16
C LYS A 152 -0.51 -19.77 16.52
N GLU A 153 -1.02 -18.84 17.32
CA GLU A 153 -1.58 -19.13 18.64
C GLU A 153 -2.83 -20.01 18.54
N CYS A 154 -3.68 -19.80 17.53
CA CYS A 154 -4.82 -20.68 17.28
C CYS A 154 -4.37 -22.12 17.01
N ILE A 155 -3.36 -22.31 16.15
CA ILE A 155 -2.81 -23.63 15.83
C ILE A 155 -2.17 -24.26 17.08
N GLU A 156 -1.35 -23.53 17.82
CA GLU A 156 -0.65 -24.04 19.01
C GLU A 156 -1.60 -24.45 20.13
N ASN A 157 -2.60 -23.61 20.43
CA ASN A 157 -3.62 -23.89 21.45
C ASN A 157 -4.48 -25.10 21.09
N ASP A 158 -4.77 -25.26 19.81
CA ASP A 158 -5.57 -26.37 19.33
C ASP A 158 -4.76 -27.69 19.28
N ILE A 159 -3.45 -27.63 19.00
CA ILE A 159 -2.54 -28.77 19.14
C ILE A 159 -2.38 -29.18 20.62
N SER A 160 -2.25 -28.22 21.55
CA SER A 160 -2.11 -28.51 22.98
C SER A 160 -3.41 -29.06 23.60
N SER A 161 -4.57 -28.59 23.14
CA SER A 161 -5.87 -28.96 23.69
C SER A 161 -6.45 -30.26 23.12
N THR A 162 -6.04 -30.69 21.91
CA THR A 162 -6.53 -31.93 21.28
C THR A 162 -5.39 -32.80 20.71
N PRO A 163 -5.04 -33.92 21.38
CA PRO A 163 -4.01 -34.84 20.89
C PRO A 163 -4.39 -35.59 19.60
N THR A 164 -5.68 -35.66 19.25
CA THR A 164 -6.21 -36.53 18.20
C THR A 164 -5.93 -36.04 16.78
N ILE A 165 -5.62 -37.01 15.92
CA ILE A 165 -5.27 -36.88 14.49
C ILE A 165 -6.56 -37.00 13.69
N GLY A 166 -7.35 -35.93 13.57
CA GLY A 166 -8.51 -35.98 12.69
C GLY A 166 -9.54 -34.91 12.95
N TYR A 167 -9.83 -34.15 11.89
CA TYR A 167 -10.93 -33.20 11.75
C TYR A 167 -10.87 -31.94 12.64
N ARG A 168 -10.52 -30.78 12.04
CA ARG A 168 -10.59 -29.48 12.74
C ARG A 168 -11.23 -28.35 11.91
N PRO A 169 -12.49 -28.46 11.45
CA PRO A 169 -13.24 -27.28 11.02
C PRO A 169 -13.30 -26.22 12.11
N LEU A 170 -13.31 -26.65 13.38
CA LEU A 170 -13.27 -25.76 14.54
C LEU A 170 -12.01 -24.90 14.58
N LEU A 171 -10.85 -25.43 14.16
CA LEU A 171 -9.61 -24.64 14.05
C LEU A 171 -9.73 -23.56 12.99
N LEU A 172 -10.14 -23.93 11.77
CA LEU A 172 -10.29 -22.96 10.68
C LEU A 172 -11.33 -21.91 11.01
N GLN A 173 -12.46 -22.31 11.60
CA GLN A 173 -13.49 -21.39 12.04
C GLN A 173 -12.95 -20.45 13.12
N LYS A 174 -12.21 -20.97 14.10
CA LYS A 174 -11.58 -20.15 15.14
C LYS A 174 -10.60 -19.15 14.54
N ILE A 175 -9.69 -19.59 13.67
CA ILE A 175 -8.75 -18.71 12.96
C ILE A 175 -9.51 -17.61 12.22
N LYS A 176 -10.54 -17.97 11.45
CA LYS A 176 -11.36 -17.01 10.70
C LYS A 176 -11.98 -15.97 11.62
N THR A 177 -12.59 -16.39 12.73
CA THR A 177 -13.21 -15.49 13.71
C THR A 177 -12.19 -14.55 14.36
N GLU A 178 -11.07 -15.08 14.85
CA GLU A 178 -10.05 -14.27 15.52
C GLU A 178 -9.36 -13.29 14.55
N LEU A 179 -9.22 -13.67 13.27
CA LEU A 179 -8.68 -12.79 12.24
C LEU A 179 -9.57 -11.56 11.97
N LEU A 180 -10.89 -11.64 12.19
CA LEU A 180 -11.78 -10.46 12.06
C LEU A 180 -11.43 -9.35 13.06
N SER A 181 -10.88 -9.71 14.22
CA SER A 181 -10.39 -8.75 15.23
C SER A 181 -8.90 -8.45 15.12
N SER A 182 -8.17 -9.18 14.28
CA SER A 182 -6.75 -8.94 14.03
C SER A 182 -6.55 -7.64 13.25
N ARG A 183 -5.37 -7.04 13.39
CA ARG A 183 -5.00 -5.82 12.66
C ARG A 183 -3.61 -6.00 12.10
N LEU A 184 -3.45 -5.74 10.80
CA LEU A 184 -2.12 -5.56 10.26
C LEU A 184 -1.60 -4.18 10.66
N ASN A 185 -0.31 -4.12 11.00
CA ASN A 185 0.35 -2.86 11.27
C ASN A 185 0.29 -1.97 10.02
N LYS A 186 -0.17 -0.72 10.16
CA LYS A 186 -0.08 0.28 9.10
C LYS A 186 1.37 0.73 8.86
N PHE A 187 1.61 1.36 7.73
CA PHE A 187 2.89 2.01 7.39
C PHE A 187 2.99 3.42 7.98
N ASN A 188 2.72 3.54 9.29
CA ASN A 188 2.66 4.81 10.01
C ASN A 188 3.61 4.87 11.22
N ASP A 189 4.63 4.03 11.26
CA ASP A 189 5.66 4.16 12.29
C ASP A 189 6.44 5.47 12.08
N PHE A 190 7.08 5.99 13.12
CA PHE A 190 7.95 7.17 13.00
C PHE A 190 8.99 7.04 11.87
N LYS A 191 9.50 5.82 11.62
CA LYS A 191 10.44 5.53 10.52
C LYS A 191 9.84 5.67 9.13
N ASP A 192 8.54 5.46 9.00
CA ASP A 192 7.85 5.47 7.71
C ASP A 192 7.69 6.90 7.16
N ASN A 193 7.79 7.91 8.03
CA ASN A 193 7.76 9.34 7.68
C ASN A 193 9.00 9.82 6.90
N PHE A 194 10.08 9.04 6.88
CA PHE A 194 11.33 9.43 6.23
C PHE A 194 11.94 8.35 5.33
N ASN A 195 11.37 7.13 5.34
CA ASN A 195 11.85 6.02 4.53
C ASN A 195 11.11 5.86 3.19
N GLY A 196 10.11 6.71 2.92
CA GLY A 196 9.28 6.68 1.72
C GLY A 196 8.01 5.85 1.84
N LEU A 197 7.95 4.88 2.75
CA LEU A 197 6.79 3.98 2.87
C LEU A 197 5.50 4.71 3.27
N GLY A 198 5.59 5.68 4.20
CA GLY A 198 4.40 6.38 4.70
C GLY A 198 3.69 7.25 3.66
N ILE A 199 4.39 7.62 2.58
CA ILE A 199 3.81 8.34 1.43
C ILE A 199 3.61 7.45 0.21
N SER A 200 4.14 6.22 0.23
CA SER A 200 3.99 5.25 -0.86
C SER A 200 2.81 4.31 -0.64
N ILE A 201 2.49 4.00 0.62
CA ILE A 201 1.42 3.09 1.03
C ILE A 201 0.64 3.81 2.12
N HIS A 202 -0.57 4.26 1.78
CA HIS A 202 -1.38 5.05 2.70
C HIS A 202 -2.33 4.16 3.51
N ASP A 203 -2.90 3.14 2.88
CA ASP A 203 -3.72 2.12 3.54
C ASP A 203 -3.50 0.72 2.93
N ILE A 204 -4.44 -0.19 3.16
CA ILE A 204 -4.55 -1.45 2.42
C ILE A 204 -6.00 -1.56 1.98
N SER A 205 -6.25 -1.26 0.70
CA SER A 205 -7.60 -1.30 0.12
C SER A 205 -8.14 -2.73 0.10
N ALA A 206 -7.35 -3.72 -0.32
CA ALA A 206 -7.75 -5.14 -0.37
C ALA A 206 -6.69 -6.06 0.23
N GLN A 207 -7.12 -7.12 0.93
CA GLN A 207 -6.22 -8.10 1.53
C GLN A 207 -6.81 -9.51 1.53
N LYS A 208 -5.96 -10.50 1.25
CA LYS A 208 -6.29 -11.93 1.34
C LYS A 208 -5.21 -12.68 2.11
N ILE A 209 -5.65 -13.51 3.05
CA ILE A 209 -4.81 -14.45 3.79
C ILE A 209 -5.25 -15.87 3.46
N SER A 210 -4.35 -16.66 2.90
CA SER A 210 -4.61 -18.06 2.54
C SER A 210 -3.66 -18.99 3.27
N LEU A 211 -4.20 -20.09 3.78
CA LEU A 211 -3.42 -21.22 4.27
C LEU A 211 -3.19 -22.17 3.09
N LEU A 212 -1.95 -22.25 2.63
CA LEU A 212 -1.59 -23.05 1.45
C LEU A 212 -1.24 -24.49 1.82
N ASN A 213 -0.60 -24.68 2.97
CA ASN A 213 -0.21 -26.00 3.46
C ASN A 213 -0.21 -25.99 4.99
N PHE A 214 -0.55 -27.13 5.57
CA PHE A 214 -0.45 -27.37 7.00
C PHE A 214 -0.10 -28.82 7.25
N GLN A 215 0.97 -29.07 8.00
CA GLN A 215 1.42 -30.41 8.33
C GLN A 215 1.73 -30.48 9.82
N LYS A 216 1.22 -31.53 10.48
CA LYS A 216 1.56 -31.86 11.86
C LYS A 216 2.57 -33.00 11.86
N TYR A 217 3.61 -32.85 12.66
CA TYR A 217 4.64 -33.85 12.89
C TYR A 217 4.56 -34.34 14.35
N PRO A 218 5.24 -35.45 14.70
CA PRO A 218 5.30 -35.91 16.09
C PRO A 218 5.86 -34.86 17.06
N MET A 219 6.82 -34.05 16.60
CA MET A 219 7.51 -33.02 17.39
C MET A 219 7.34 -31.62 16.77
N GLY A 220 6.12 -31.27 16.38
CA GLY A 220 5.80 -29.90 15.96
C GLY A 220 4.84 -29.85 14.78
N TRP A 221 4.83 -28.71 14.09
CA TRP A 221 3.98 -28.47 12.94
C TRP A 221 4.66 -27.46 12.01
N SER A 222 4.23 -27.46 10.75
CA SER A 222 4.57 -26.44 9.76
C SER A 222 3.31 -25.96 9.07
N ALA A 223 3.29 -24.68 8.73
CA ALA A 223 2.23 -24.07 7.93
C ALA A 223 2.85 -23.11 6.91
N THR A 224 2.26 -23.05 5.72
CA THR A 224 2.59 -22.06 4.71
C THR A 224 1.39 -21.13 4.56
N ILE A 225 1.57 -19.86 4.91
CA ILE A 225 0.54 -18.84 4.83
C ILE A 225 0.95 -17.85 3.76
N HIS A 226 0.01 -17.48 2.90
CA HIS A 226 0.20 -16.51 1.84
C HIS A 226 -0.63 -15.27 2.13
N PHE A 227 0.03 -14.13 2.15
CA PHE A 227 -0.57 -12.81 2.29
C PHE A 227 -0.47 -12.11 0.94
N ILE A 228 -1.59 -11.59 0.48
CA ILE A 228 -1.66 -10.68 -0.68
C ILE A 228 -2.39 -9.43 -0.21
N ALA A 229 -1.88 -8.27 -0.57
CA ALA A 229 -2.51 -6.98 -0.31
C ALA A 229 -2.37 -6.08 -1.54
N GLN A 230 -3.32 -5.17 -1.68
CA GLN A 230 -3.35 -4.12 -2.67
C GLN A 230 -3.78 -2.83 -1.97
N ASP A 231 -3.22 -1.71 -2.42
CA ASP A 231 -3.64 -0.37 -2.04
C ASP A 231 -3.87 0.44 -3.31
N HIS A 232 -4.57 1.57 -3.18
CA HIS A 232 -4.70 2.56 -4.24
C HIS A 232 -3.62 3.63 -4.06
N PHE A 233 -3.08 4.13 -5.17
CA PHE A 233 -2.09 5.19 -5.17
C PHE A 233 -2.72 6.41 -5.83
N ASP A 234 -3.12 7.35 -4.99
CA ASP A 234 -3.91 8.55 -5.35
C ASP A 234 -3.13 9.84 -5.11
#